data_AF-A0A3P1XUZ9-F1
#
_entry.id   AF-A0A3P1XUZ9-F1
#
_cell.length_a   1.000
_cell.length_b   1.000
_cell.length_c   1.000
_cell.angle_alpha   90.00
_cell.angle_beta   90.00
_cell.angle_gamma   90.00
#
_symmetry.space_group_name_H-M   'P 1'
#
loop_
_entity.id
_entity.type
_entity.pdbx_description
1 polymer ?
#
loop_
_entity_poly.entity_id
_entity_poly.type
_entity_poly.pdbx_seq_one_letter_code
_entity_poly.pdbx_strand_id
1 'polypeptide(L)'
;MKTKKKALFVSLLFLWITAGMTGCNKNDDQLWEISPYGKQTVIERKINGIAFKFCLLNEQGKPATVFKEGENFSFYFRIKNETGKNLYYNAYPCAYSDNFFSVSDSFGKIVGKSYEALPQTDIGIAAYPFNNNDSYTFKVAWLHPEKSIVQGGDFDYKSLKREHLKTGNYYTGFSHKFKLFPASGDKHIEIEDIHFKINFKIR
;
A
#
# COMPACT_ATOMS: atom_id res chain seq x y z
N MET A 1 3.11 -75.23 -21.52
CA MET A 1 2.65 -74.61 -22.77
C MET A 1 2.51 -73.11 -22.54
N LYS A 2 3.16 -72.28 -23.39
CA LYS A 2 3.29 -70.79 -23.35
C LYS A 2 4.14 -70.18 -22.22
N THR A 3 5.45 -70.28 -22.37
CA THR A 3 6.47 -69.46 -21.68
C THR A 3 6.47 -68.04 -22.24
N LYS A 4 6.09 -67.04 -21.43
CA LYS A 4 6.22 -65.61 -21.77
C LYS A 4 7.65 -65.16 -21.47
N LYS A 5 8.35 -64.68 -22.50
CA LYS A 5 9.69 -64.09 -22.42
C LYS A 5 9.64 -62.77 -21.63
N LYS A 6 10.50 -62.66 -20.61
CA LYS A 6 10.78 -61.42 -19.86
C LYS A 6 11.59 -60.49 -20.76
N ALA A 7 11.07 -59.30 -21.07
CA ALA A 7 11.84 -58.23 -21.65
C ALA A 7 12.26 -57.27 -20.53
N LEU A 8 13.55 -57.25 -20.22
CA LEU A 8 14.21 -56.26 -19.38
C LEU A 8 14.23 -54.94 -20.17
N PHE A 9 13.61 -53.88 -19.66
CA PHE A 9 13.88 -52.52 -20.12
C PHE A 9 14.70 -51.82 -19.04
N VAL A 10 16.02 -51.81 -19.25
CA VAL A 10 16.94 -50.90 -18.59
C VAL A 10 16.70 -49.53 -19.23
N SER A 11 16.15 -48.57 -18.48
CA SER A 11 16.05 -47.18 -18.93
C SER A 11 16.76 -46.29 -17.93
N LEU A 12 17.62 -45.45 -18.49
CA LEU A 12 18.71 -44.71 -17.87
C LEU A 12 18.23 -43.76 -16.75
N LEU A 13 19.02 -43.76 -15.67
CA LEU A 13 19.11 -42.64 -14.73
C LEU A 13 19.41 -41.34 -15.49
N PHE A 14 18.46 -40.42 -15.53
CA PHE A 14 18.75 -38.99 -15.70
C PHE A 14 18.74 -38.34 -14.32
N LEU A 15 19.93 -38.29 -13.70
CA LEU A 15 20.24 -37.40 -12.59
C LEU A 15 20.16 -35.96 -13.11
N TRP A 16 19.00 -35.32 -12.95
CA TRP A 16 18.91 -33.86 -13.08
C TRP A 16 19.53 -33.26 -11.83
N ILE A 17 20.82 -32.96 -11.90
CA ILE A 17 21.48 -32.03 -11.00
C ILE A 17 20.86 -30.66 -11.31
N THR A 18 19.75 -30.33 -10.65
CA THR A 18 19.34 -28.92 -10.55
C THR A 18 20.36 -28.27 -9.63
N ALA A 19 21.40 -27.69 -10.24
CA ALA A 19 22.26 -26.76 -9.58
C ALA A 19 21.37 -25.72 -8.90
N GLY A 20 21.38 -25.73 -7.57
CA GLY A 20 20.80 -24.68 -6.76
C GLY A 20 21.50 -23.39 -7.14
N MET A 21 20.89 -22.61 -8.02
CA MET A 21 21.08 -21.18 -8.01
C MET A 21 20.44 -20.71 -6.71
N THR A 22 21.19 -20.76 -5.61
CA THR A 22 21.06 -19.78 -4.53
C THR A 22 21.42 -18.43 -5.14
N GLY A 23 20.50 -17.92 -5.97
CA GLY A 23 20.41 -16.52 -6.32
C GLY A 23 20.03 -15.82 -5.03
N CYS A 24 21.04 -15.27 -4.37
CA CYS A 24 20.87 -14.27 -3.34
C CYS A 24 20.26 -13.05 -4.05
N ASN A 25 18.93 -13.02 -4.23
CA ASN A 25 18.24 -11.84 -4.71
C ASN A 25 18.34 -10.78 -3.62
N LYS A 26 19.35 -9.94 -3.75
CA LYS A 26 19.43 -8.64 -3.07
C LYS A 26 18.28 -7.80 -3.61
N ASN A 27 17.34 -7.44 -2.72
CA ASN A 27 16.34 -6.40 -2.85
C ASN A 27 15.65 -6.29 -4.22
N ASP A 28 14.64 -7.14 -4.45
CA ASP A 28 13.52 -6.72 -5.28
C ASP A 28 12.78 -5.61 -4.50
N ASP A 29 12.94 -4.35 -4.92
CA ASP A 29 12.13 -3.24 -4.39
C ASP A 29 10.65 -3.65 -4.45
N GLN A 30 9.98 -3.64 -3.30
CA GLN A 30 8.66 -4.24 -3.16
C GLN A 30 7.58 -3.31 -3.75
N LEU A 31 7.48 -3.29 -5.08
CA LEU A 31 6.47 -2.55 -5.82
C LEU A 31 5.14 -3.30 -5.85
N TRP A 32 4.12 -2.65 -5.30
CA TRP A 32 2.73 -3.10 -5.34
C TRP A 32 1.91 -2.14 -6.19
N GLU A 33 1.49 -2.62 -7.35
CA GLU A 33 0.84 -1.79 -8.36
C GLU A 33 -0.54 -2.34 -8.76
N ILE A 34 -1.50 -1.43 -8.95
CA ILE A 34 -2.81 -1.71 -9.52
C ILE A 34 -2.96 -1.02 -10.88
N SER A 35 -3.56 -1.73 -11.82
CA SER A 35 -3.97 -1.22 -13.14
C SER A 35 -5.44 -0.78 -13.13
N PRO A 36 -5.83 0.27 -13.87
CA PRO A 36 -7.21 0.77 -13.93
C PRO A 36 -8.20 -0.25 -14.53
N TYR A 37 -7.71 -1.19 -15.35
CA TYR A 37 -8.54 -2.23 -15.97
C TYR A 37 -8.33 -3.61 -15.32
N GLY A 38 -7.55 -3.67 -14.25
CA GLY A 38 -7.38 -4.89 -13.47
C GLY A 38 -8.65 -5.25 -12.69
N LYS A 39 -8.78 -6.53 -12.32
CA LYS A 39 -9.87 -6.97 -11.43
C LYS A 39 -9.72 -6.44 -10.00
N GLN A 40 -8.53 -6.00 -9.62
CA GLN A 40 -8.19 -5.56 -8.28
C GLN A 40 -8.25 -4.04 -8.19
N THR A 41 -8.98 -3.52 -7.20
CA THR A 41 -9.10 -2.07 -6.92
C THR A 41 -8.51 -1.68 -5.56
N VAL A 42 -7.97 -2.66 -4.82
CA VAL A 42 -7.39 -2.48 -3.49
C VAL A 42 -6.07 -3.24 -3.39
N ILE A 43 -5.01 -2.55 -2.99
CA ILE A 43 -3.76 -3.20 -2.59
C ILE A 43 -3.96 -3.66 -1.15
N GLU A 44 -4.03 -4.97 -0.92
CA GLU A 44 -4.05 -5.57 0.42
C GLU A 44 -2.87 -6.53 0.56
N ARG A 45 -2.01 -6.28 1.55
CA ARG A 45 -0.77 -7.02 1.77
C ARG A 45 -0.48 -7.15 3.24
N LYS A 46 0.25 -8.20 3.61
CA LYS A 46 0.68 -8.46 4.99
C LYS A 46 2.15 -8.82 5.01
N ILE A 47 2.93 -8.14 5.83
CA ILE A 47 4.36 -8.43 6.06
C ILE A 47 4.58 -8.50 7.56
N ASN A 48 5.15 -9.61 8.05
CA ASN A 48 5.49 -9.79 9.46
C ASN A 48 4.33 -9.47 10.44
N GLY A 49 3.09 -9.78 10.04
CA GLY A 49 1.90 -9.48 10.85
C GLY A 49 1.40 -8.03 10.77
N ILE A 50 2.00 -7.16 9.96
CA ILE A 50 1.50 -5.81 9.66
C ILE A 50 0.72 -5.85 8.35
N ALA A 51 -0.56 -5.49 8.41
CA ALA A 51 -1.45 -5.50 7.26
C ALA A 51 -1.65 -4.09 6.70
N PHE A 52 -1.45 -3.94 5.39
CA PHE A 52 -1.60 -2.71 4.64
C PHE A 52 -2.82 -2.79 3.72
N LYS A 53 -3.53 -1.67 3.60
CA LYS A 53 -4.61 -1.48 2.63
C LYS A 53 -4.46 -0.12 1.97
N PHE A 54 -4.39 -0.08 0.64
CA PHE A 54 -4.34 1.17 -0.13
C PHE A 54 -5.34 1.10 -1.30
N CYS A 55 -6.24 2.08 -1.39
CA CYS A 55 -7.20 2.18 -2.50
C CYS A 55 -7.67 3.61 -2.72
N LEU A 56 -8.27 3.84 -3.89
CA LEU A 56 -9.12 5.00 -4.13
C LEU A 56 -10.58 4.60 -3.93
N LEU A 57 -11.39 5.49 -3.38
CA LEU A 57 -12.80 5.30 -3.10
C LEU A 57 -13.62 6.25 -3.96
N ASN A 58 -14.70 5.77 -4.55
CA ASN A 58 -15.69 6.60 -5.23
C ASN A 58 -16.59 7.36 -4.23
N GLU A 59 -17.54 8.14 -4.72
CA GLU A 59 -18.45 8.93 -3.87
C GLU A 59 -19.35 8.09 -2.96
N GLN A 60 -19.57 6.81 -3.31
CA GLN A 60 -20.30 5.86 -2.44
C GLN A 60 -19.37 5.16 -1.43
N GLY A 61 -18.10 5.55 -1.35
CA GLY A 61 -17.11 4.96 -0.45
C GLY A 61 -16.62 3.57 -0.88
N LYS A 62 -16.88 3.15 -2.12
CA LYS A 62 -16.46 1.85 -2.65
C LYS A 62 -15.12 1.94 -3.39
N PRO A 63 -14.22 0.95 -3.25
CA PRO A 63 -12.97 0.95 -4.00
C PRO A 63 -13.16 0.94 -5.52
N ALA A 64 -12.52 1.88 -6.20
CA ALA A 64 -12.62 2.05 -7.66
C ALA A 64 -11.30 2.59 -8.24
N THR A 65 -11.07 2.33 -9.53
CA THR A 65 -9.92 2.83 -10.30
C THR A 65 -10.36 3.50 -11.60
N VAL A 66 -11.66 3.58 -11.85
CA VAL A 66 -12.26 4.28 -12.97
C VAL A 66 -13.38 5.15 -12.42
N PHE A 67 -13.31 6.44 -12.70
CA PHE A 67 -14.25 7.47 -12.24
C PHE A 67 -14.82 8.21 -13.45
N LYS A 68 -16.00 8.78 -13.29
CA LYS A 68 -16.59 9.66 -14.32
C LYS A 68 -15.98 11.06 -14.25
N GLU A 69 -15.98 11.77 -15.36
CA GLU A 69 -15.65 13.19 -15.39
C GLU A 69 -16.59 13.96 -14.44
N GLY A 70 -16.00 14.83 -13.61
CA GLY A 70 -16.74 15.56 -12.56
C GLY A 70 -17.06 14.74 -11.30
N GLU A 71 -16.74 13.45 -11.25
CA GLU A 71 -16.86 12.65 -10.01
C GLU A 71 -15.71 13.01 -9.05
N ASN A 72 -16.01 13.11 -7.75
CA ASN A 72 -14.97 13.21 -6.73
C ASN A 72 -14.54 11.81 -6.26
N PHE A 73 -13.33 11.70 -5.71
CA PHE A 73 -12.82 10.45 -5.17
C PHE A 73 -12.01 10.72 -3.89
N SER A 74 -11.83 9.69 -3.08
CA SER A 74 -11.02 9.76 -1.87
C SER A 74 -9.87 8.77 -1.90
N PHE A 75 -8.72 9.20 -1.41
CA PHE A 75 -7.61 8.33 -1.10
C PHE A 75 -7.87 7.64 0.23
N TYR A 76 -7.47 6.37 0.34
CA TYR A 76 -7.58 5.59 1.55
C TYR A 76 -6.31 4.76 1.75
N PHE A 77 -5.67 4.94 2.91
CA PHE A 77 -4.58 4.09 3.38
C PHE A 77 -4.89 3.60 4.79
N ARG A 78 -4.59 2.33 5.07
CA ARG A 78 -4.66 1.77 6.42
C ARG A 78 -3.45 0.89 6.67
N ILE A 79 -2.87 1.03 7.85
CA ILE A 79 -1.92 0.10 8.44
C ILE A 79 -2.53 -0.50 9.70
N LYS A 80 -2.48 -1.82 9.84
CA LYS A 80 -3.08 -2.56 10.96
C LYS A 80 -2.06 -3.50 11.59
N ASN A 81 -2.00 -3.52 12.91
CA ASN A 81 -1.21 -4.46 13.66
C ASN A 81 -1.97 -5.78 13.79
N GLU A 82 -1.44 -6.86 13.23
CA GLU A 82 -1.97 -8.23 13.38
C GLU A 82 -0.84 -9.18 13.81
N THR A 83 0.14 -8.67 14.54
CA THR A 83 1.32 -9.43 15.00
C THR A 83 1.03 -10.33 16.20
N GLY A 84 -0.11 -10.14 16.86
CA GLY A 84 -0.39 -10.75 18.16
C GLY A 84 0.29 -10.05 19.34
N LYS A 85 1.00 -8.94 19.11
CA LYS A 85 1.75 -8.19 20.13
C LYS A 85 1.39 -6.70 20.09
N ASN A 86 1.61 -6.01 21.19
CA ASN A 86 1.53 -4.54 21.23
C ASN A 86 2.84 -3.94 20.71
N LEU A 87 2.72 -2.91 19.88
CA LEU A 87 3.84 -2.21 19.27
C LEU A 87 3.77 -0.72 19.62
N TYR A 88 4.82 0.02 19.29
CA TYR A 88 4.84 1.47 19.18
C TYR A 88 5.15 1.82 17.74
N TYR A 89 4.33 2.70 17.16
CA TYR A 89 4.44 3.10 15.77
C TYR A 89 3.93 4.52 15.59
N ASN A 90 4.74 5.36 14.94
CA ASN A 90 4.29 6.67 14.47
C ASN A 90 3.79 6.53 13.04
N ALA A 91 2.48 6.66 12.83
CA ALA A 91 1.87 6.52 11.51
C ALA A 91 1.99 7.77 10.64
N TYR A 92 2.24 8.93 11.24
CA TYR A 92 2.15 10.21 10.55
C TYR A 92 3.31 10.55 9.61
N PRO A 93 4.56 10.06 9.78
CA PRO A 93 5.65 10.30 8.84
C PRO A 93 5.31 9.96 7.39
N CYS A 94 4.47 8.95 7.13
CA CYS A 94 4.02 8.67 5.76
C CYS A 94 3.15 9.81 5.20
N ALA A 95 2.28 10.41 6.01
CA ALA A 95 1.44 11.54 5.62
C ALA A 95 2.23 12.86 5.43
N TYR A 96 3.46 12.96 5.94
CA TYR A 96 4.35 14.08 5.64
C TYR A 96 5.16 13.90 4.36
N SER A 97 5.15 12.71 3.75
CA SER A 97 5.79 12.49 2.45
C SER A 97 5.13 13.34 1.36
N ASP A 98 5.93 13.93 0.47
CA ASP A 98 5.46 14.75 -0.64
C ASP A 98 4.51 14.00 -1.56
N ASN A 99 4.72 12.69 -1.72
CA ASN A 99 3.97 11.86 -2.65
C ASN A 99 2.73 11.19 -2.03
N PHE A 100 2.57 11.24 -0.70
CA PHE A 100 1.41 10.62 -0.07
C PHE A 100 0.11 11.31 -0.47
N PHE A 101 -0.75 10.57 -1.17
CA PHE A 101 -1.98 11.06 -1.81
C PHE A 101 -1.77 12.24 -2.78
N SER A 102 -0.61 12.25 -3.45
CA SER A 102 -0.41 13.05 -4.67
C SER A 102 -0.96 12.32 -5.90
N VAL A 103 -1.30 13.09 -6.92
CA VAL A 103 -1.72 12.62 -8.24
C VAL A 103 -0.70 13.10 -9.26
N SER A 104 -0.30 12.19 -10.12
CA SER A 104 0.49 12.47 -11.32
C SER A 104 -0.27 12.01 -12.56
N ASP A 105 0.00 12.67 -13.69
CA ASP A 105 -0.48 12.21 -14.99
C ASP A 105 0.32 11.01 -15.51
N SER A 106 -0.08 10.45 -16.65
CA SER A 106 0.61 9.30 -17.27
C SER A 106 2.06 9.58 -17.71
N PHE A 107 2.48 10.84 -17.76
CA PHE A 107 3.85 11.24 -18.10
C PHE A 107 4.72 11.47 -16.86
N GLY A 108 4.16 11.26 -15.66
CA GLY A 108 4.85 11.46 -14.39
C GLY A 108 4.83 12.89 -13.87
N LYS A 109 4.12 13.82 -14.54
CA LYS A 109 3.99 15.19 -14.07
C LYS A 109 3.01 15.23 -12.90
N ILE A 110 3.44 15.81 -11.79
CA ILE A 110 2.60 16.01 -10.61
C ILE A 110 1.46 16.99 -10.97
N VAL A 111 0.23 16.52 -10.80
CA VAL A 111 -1.00 17.30 -10.95
C VAL A 111 -1.33 18.02 -9.64
N GLY A 112 -1.10 17.36 -8.50
CA GLY A 112 -1.25 17.99 -7.19
C GLY A 112 -1.39 16.98 -6.05
N LYS A 113 -1.54 17.50 -4.83
CA LYS A 113 -1.77 16.75 -3.58
C LYS A 113 -3.16 17.03 -3.02
N SER A 114 -3.81 16.05 -2.40
CA SER A 114 -5.18 16.20 -1.89
C SER A 114 -5.30 17.02 -0.59
N TYR A 115 -4.20 17.20 0.15
CA TYR A 115 -4.20 17.92 1.44
C TYR A 115 -2.86 18.58 1.76
N GLU A 116 -2.87 19.46 2.76
CA GLU A 116 -1.71 19.96 3.49
C GLU A 116 -1.67 19.28 4.88
N ALA A 117 -0.53 18.69 5.24
CA ALA A 117 -0.36 18.09 6.57
C ALA A 117 -0.27 19.20 7.63
N LEU A 118 -0.98 19.03 8.75
CA LEU A 118 -0.86 19.94 9.89
C LEU A 118 0.43 19.65 10.68
N PRO A 119 1.03 20.61 11.37
CA PRO A 119 2.13 20.33 12.28
C PRO A 119 1.71 19.34 13.36
N GLN A 120 2.54 18.34 13.65
CA GLN A 120 2.31 17.40 14.74
C GLN A 120 3.37 17.55 15.82
N THR A 121 2.95 17.38 17.08
CA THR A 121 3.85 17.20 18.20
C THR A 121 4.04 15.70 18.45
N ASP A 122 5.29 15.23 18.48
CA ASP A 122 5.63 13.81 18.69
C ASP A 122 5.39 13.30 20.13
N ILE A 123 4.63 14.05 20.94
CA ILE A 123 4.42 13.75 22.35
C ILE A 123 3.42 12.60 22.46
N GLY A 124 3.87 11.47 23.01
CA GLY A 124 2.97 10.40 23.45
C GLY A 124 2.96 9.12 22.61
N ILE A 125 3.84 8.96 21.60
CA ILE A 125 3.92 7.68 20.85
C ILE A 125 4.23 6.49 21.79
N ALA A 126 5.03 6.69 22.84
CA ALA A 126 5.26 5.69 23.88
C ALA A 126 4.13 5.58 24.92
N ALA A 127 3.24 6.57 24.99
CA ALA A 127 2.08 6.57 25.89
C ALA A 127 0.87 5.84 25.28
N TYR A 128 0.80 5.77 23.94
CA TYR A 128 -0.29 5.13 23.21
C TYR A 128 0.25 3.98 22.34
N PRO A 129 0.28 2.74 22.87
CA PRO A 129 0.72 1.59 22.08
C PRO A 129 -0.22 1.34 20.91
N PHE A 130 0.36 0.97 19.77
CA PHE A 130 -0.31 0.38 18.62
C PHE A 130 -0.62 -1.09 18.96
N ASN A 131 -1.75 -1.34 19.61
CA ASN A 131 -2.08 -2.66 20.15
C ASN A 131 -2.38 -3.67 19.05
N ASN A 132 -2.38 -4.95 19.40
CA ASN A 132 -2.82 -5.97 18.48
C ASN A 132 -4.26 -5.71 18.02
N ASN A 133 -4.48 -5.79 16.71
CA ASN A 133 -5.69 -5.43 15.98
C ASN A 133 -6.00 -3.93 15.82
N ASP A 134 -5.23 -3.02 16.42
CA ASP A 134 -5.39 -1.60 16.17
C ASP A 134 -5.02 -1.26 14.72
N SER A 135 -5.58 -0.16 14.21
CA SER A 135 -5.25 0.36 12.89
C SER A 135 -5.11 1.88 12.91
N TYR A 136 -4.20 2.40 12.11
CA TYR A 136 -4.22 3.79 11.67
C TYR A 136 -4.78 3.88 10.26
N THR A 137 -5.73 4.78 10.06
CA THR A 137 -6.45 5.03 8.82
C THR A 137 -6.29 6.47 8.39
N PHE A 138 -5.94 6.65 7.13
CA PHE A 138 -5.87 7.94 6.46
C PHE A 138 -6.87 7.94 5.31
N LYS A 139 -7.82 8.90 5.35
CA LYS A 139 -8.82 9.11 4.31
C LYS A 139 -8.92 10.59 3.94
N VAL A 140 -8.68 10.90 2.67
CA VAL A 140 -8.70 12.29 2.15
C VAL A 140 -9.45 12.34 0.84
N ALA A 141 -10.39 13.25 0.69
CA ALA A 141 -11.01 13.53 -0.60
C ALA A 141 -10.07 14.35 -1.49
N TRP A 142 -10.04 14.06 -2.80
CA TRP A 142 -9.30 14.88 -3.77
C TRP A 142 -9.78 16.33 -3.74
N LEU A 143 -11.11 16.51 -3.76
CA LEU A 143 -11.77 17.79 -3.70
C LEU A 143 -12.53 17.95 -2.39
N HIS A 144 -12.34 19.09 -1.74
CA HIS A 144 -13.16 19.57 -0.63
C HIS A 144 -13.83 20.90 -0.99
N PRO A 145 -15.07 21.14 -0.52
CA PRO A 145 -15.84 22.34 -0.90
C PRO A 145 -15.18 23.64 -0.42
N GLU A 146 -14.48 23.57 0.72
CA GLU A 146 -13.81 24.67 1.37
C GLU A 146 -12.43 24.25 1.90
N LYS A 147 -11.59 25.25 2.16
CA LYS A 147 -10.33 25.04 2.89
C LYS A 147 -10.64 25.09 4.38
N SER A 148 -10.54 23.95 5.04
CA SER A 148 -10.81 23.79 6.46
C SER A 148 -9.92 22.71 7.05
N ILE A 149 -9.88 22.61 8.38
CA ILE A 149 -9.26 21.48 9.05
C ILE A 149 -10.30 20.36 9.09
N VAL A 150 -9.95 19.18 8.58
CA VAL A 150 -10.85 18.04 8.42
C VAL A 150 -10.21 16.82 9.06
N GLN A 151 -11.01 16.04 9.79
CA GLN A 151 -10.63 14.73 10.30
C GLN A 151 -10.77 13.67 9.20
N GLY A 152 -9.68 12.97 8.91
CA GLY A 152 -9.53 11.97 7.86
C GLY A 152 -9.28 10.56 8.37
N GLY A 153 -10.09 10.07 9.30
CA GLY A 153 -9.78 8.85 10.06
C GLY A 153 -8.98 9.22 11.32
N ASP A 154 -7.78 8.69 11.46
CA ASP A 154 -6.92 8.88 12.64
C ASP A 154 -5.98 10.09 12.51
N PHE A 155 -6.20 10.97 11.51
CA PHE A 155 -5.39 12.16 11.30
C PHE A 155 -6.23 13.37 10.88
N ASP A 156 -5.79 14.55 11.31
CA ASP A 156 -6.33 15.82 10.86
C ASP A 156 -5.44 16.41 9.77
N TYR A 157 -6.08 17.05 8.80
CA TYR A 157 -5.39 17.73 7.71
C TYR A 157 -6.08 19.01 7.33
N LYS A 158 -5.34 19.91 6.67
CA LYS A 158 -5.92 21.06 6.00
C LYS A 158 -6.33 20.67 4.59
N SER A 159 -7.62 20.72 4.32
CA SER A 159 -8.19 20.41 3.02
C SER A 159 -7.77 21.44 1.97
N LEU A 160 -7.75 21.00 0.71
CA LEU A 160 -7.45 21.84 -0.43
C LEU A 160 -8.67 21.96 -1.35
N LYS A 161 -8.94 23.18 -1.78
CA LYS A 161 -9.93 23.46 -2.81
C LYS A 161 -9.33 23.11 -4.18
N ARG A 162 -9.42 21.82 -4.54
CA ARG A 162 -9.01 21.30 -5.86
C ARG A 162 -10.15 21.43 -6.86
N GLU A 163 -9.79 21.44 -8.14
CA GLU A 163 -10.74 21.23 -9.22
C GLU A 163 -10.87 19.73 -9.52
N HIS A 164 -11.96 19.35 -10.17
CA HIS A 164 -12.09 18.00 -10.71
C HIS A 164 -10.95 17.70 -11.69
N LEU A 165 -10.48 16.47 -11.67
CA LEU A 165 -9.55 16.00 -12.69
C LEU A 165 -10.27 15.93 -14.04
N LYS A 166 -9.57 16.34 -15.10
CA LYS A 166 -10.05 16.17 -16.47
C LYS A 166 -10.00 14.70 -16.88
N THR A 167 -10.71 14.35 -17.94
CA THR A 167 -10.63 13.03 -18.57
C THR A 167 -9.18 12.68 -18.93
N GLY A 168 -8.72 11.50 -18.50
CA GLY A 168 -7.31 11.13 -18.63
C GLY A 168 -6.90 9.92 -17.80
N ASN A 169 -5.64 9.51 -17.96
CA ASN A 169 -5.02 8.46 -17.15
C ASN A 169 -4.07 9.09 -16.14
N TYR A 170 -4.14 8.61 -14.90
CA TYR A 170 -3.41 9.16 -13.77
C TYR A 170 -2.85 8.04 -12.90
N TYR A 171 -1.95 8.39 -12.00
CA TYR A 171 -1.58 7.52 -10.90
C TYR A 171 -1.41 8.28 -9.60
N THR A 172 -1.58 7.56 -8.50
CA THR A 172 -1.15 7.97 -7.17
C THR A 172 -0.22 6.90 -6.63
N GLY A 173 0.79 7.30 -5.89
CA GLY A 173 1.70 6.34 -5.28
C GLY A 173 2.65 7.01 -4.32
N PHE A 174 3.14 6.23 -3.37
CA PHE A 174 4.12 6.68 -2.40
C PHE A 174 5.00 5.50 -1.98
N SER A 175 6.19 5.83 -1.52
CA SER A 175 7.11 4.88 -0.92
C SER A 175 7.31 5.22 0.53
N HIS A 176 7.36 4.20 1.39
CA HIS A 176 7.64 4.41 2.79
C HIS A 176 8.28 3.19 3.43
N LYS A 177 9.26 3.46 4.30
CA LYS A 177 9.87 2.52 5.20
C LYS A 177 9.14 2.52 6.54
N PHE A 178 8.71 1.35 7.00
CA PHE A 178 7.96 1.23 8.25
C PHE A 178 8.85 0.69 9.36
N LYS A 179 8.94 1.43 10.47
CA LYS A 179 9.68 1.03 11.68
C LYS A 179 8.72 0.95 12.85
N LEU A 180 8.53 -0.26 13.39
CA LEU A 180 7.66 -0.52 14.52
C LEU A 180 8.48 -1.15 15.66
N PHE A 181 8.31 -0.62 16.86
CA PHE A 181 9.06 -1.09 18.03
C PHE A 181 8.14 -1.94 18.90
N PRO A 182 8.54 -3.13 19.34
CA PRO A 182 7.72 -3.89 20.27
C PRO A 182 7.59 -3.17 21.61
N ALA A 183 6.44 -3.32 22.28
CA ALA A 183 6.27 -2.81 23.64
C ALA A 183 7.16 -3.53 24.68
N SER A 184 7.64 -4.73 24.34
CA SER A 184 8.55 -5.55 25.15
C SER A 184 9.51 -6.34 24.26
N GLY A 185 10.81 -6.32 24.57
CA GLY A 185 11.88 -7.00 23.83
C GLY A 185 12.65 -6.08 22.87
N ASP A 186 13.81 -6.54 22.38
CA ASP A 186 14.80 -5.63 21.76
C ASP A 186 14.74 -5.56 20.23
N LYS A 187 14.06 -6.49 19.55
CA LYS A 187 14.08 -6.54 18.08
C LYS A 187 12.89 -5.78 17.49
N HIS A 188 13.16 -4.61 16.90
CA HIS A 188 12.17 -3.85 16.13
C HIS A 188 11.78 -4.57 14.83
N ILE A 189 10.55 -4.34 14.38
CA ILE A 189 10.06 -4.76 13.07
C ILE A 189 10.40 -3.62 12.10
N GLU A 190 11.30 -3.91 11.18
CA GLU A 190 11.64 -3.03 10.07
C GLU A 190 11.11 -3.66 8.80
N ILE A 191 10.28 -2.90 8.08
CA ILE A 191 9.84 -3.25 6.75
C ILE A 191 10.51 -2.23 5.83
N GLU A 192 11.37 -2.73 4.94
CA GLU A 192 12.07 -1.92 3.94
C GLU A 192 11.10 -1.17 3.02
N ASP A 193 11.63 -0.25 2.20
CA ASP A 193 10.81 0.64 1.38
C ASP A 193 9.77 -0.13 0.54
N ILE A 194 8.51 0.09 0.87
CA ILE A 194 7.37 -0.45 0.13
C ILE A 194 6.89 0.62 -0.82
N HIS A 195 6.74 0.28 -2.09
CA HIS A 195 6.25 1.18 -3.13
C HIS A 195 4.78 0.85 -3.44
N PHE A 196 3.86 1.73 -3.06
CA PHE A 196 2.44 1.59 -3.39
C PHE A 196 2.13 2.42 -4.63
N LYS A 197 1.43 1.84 -5.62
CA LYS A 197 0.99 2.58 -6.80
C LYS A 197 -0.39 2.14 -7.28
N ILE A 198 -1.28 3.10 -7.50
CA ILE A 198 -2.59 2.88 -8.11
C ILE A 198 -2.66 3.71 -9.37
N ASN A 199 -2.75 3.05 -10.52
CA ASN A 199 -3.10 3.70 -11.78
C ASN A 199 -4.63 3.75 -11.89
N PHE A 200 -5.18 4.91 -12.24
CA PHE A 200 -6.61 5.14 -12.33
C PHE A 200 -6.97 6.00 -13.55
N LYS A 201 -8.25 6.02 -13.91
CA LYS A 201 -8.75 6.74 -15.09
C LYS A 201 -9.97 7.59 -14.76
N ILE A 202 -10.02 8.80 -15.33
CA ILE A 202 -11.22 9.64 -15.40
C ILE A 202 -11.80 9.51 -16.83
N ARG A 203 -13.12 9.30 -16.96
CA ARG A 203 -13.82 9.06 -18.23
C ARG A 203 -15.00 9.96 -18.47
#